data_AF-A0A5J9SGR8-F1
#
_entry.id   AF-A0A5J9SGR8-F1
#
_cell.length_a   1.000
_cell.length_b   1.000
_cell.length_c   1.000
_cell.angle_alpha   90.00
_cell.angle_beta   90.00
_cell.angle_gamma   90.00
#
_symmetry.space_group_name_H-M   'P 1'
#
loop_
_entity.id
_entity.type
_entity.pdbx_description
1 polymer ?
#
loop_
_entity_poly.entity_id
_entity_poly.type
_entity_poly.pdbx_seq_one_letter_code
_entity_poly.pdbx_strand_id
1 'polypeptide(L)'
;MQVKGAILSIRNRRVLHDAAGQPVITMQEVMQLKTDMDVFLAGNTTQQVCDFKMKGSYFERSCAFYLGNSDIMIARMDRKYTVSNVMLGKDTFCVTVFPQVSG
;
A
#
# COMPACT_ATOMS: atom_id res chain seq x y z
N MET A 1 6.47 -15.80 -5.42
CA MET A 1 5.64 -14.59 -5.33
C MET A 1 5.71 -13.85 -6.66
N GLN A 2 4.60 -13.75 -7.40
CA GLN A 2 4.55 -12.99 -8.65
C GLN A 2 3.51 -11.87 -8.51
N VAL A 3 3.91 -10.65 -8.85
CA VAL A 3 3.01 -9.49 -8.92
C VAL A 3 3.02 -9.02 -10.37
N LYS A 4 1.89 -9.14 -11.07
CA LYS A 4 1.72 -8.57 -12.41
C LYS A 4 1.30 -7.11 -12.25
N GLY A 5 2.12 -6.18 -12.72
CA GLY A 5 1.81 -4.74 -12.73
C GLY A 5 1.50 -4.27 -14.15
N ALA A 6 0.36 -3.60 -14.34
CA ALA A 6 0.07 -2.83 -15.56
C ALA A 6 0.49 -1.36 -15.33
N ILE A 7 1.31 -0.80 -16.23
CA ILE A 7 1.99 0.48 -16.02
C ILE A 7 1.10 1.72 -16.26
N LEU A 8 -0.07 1.61 -16.91
CA LEU A 8 -1.10 2.65 -16.92
C LEU A 8 -2.47 2.02 -17.25
N SER A 9 -3.33 1.76 -16.27
CA SER A 9 -4.67 1.24 -16.51
C SER A 9 -5.67 1.80 -15.50
N ILE A 10 -6.83 2.25 -16.01
CA ILE A 10 -7.73 3.22 -15.38
C ILE A 10 -8.57 2.61 -14.22
N ARG A 11 -8.58 1.28 -14.04
CA ARG A 11 -9.12 0.60 -12.84
C ARG A 11 -8.37 -0.72 -12.61
N ASN A 12 -7.31 -0.70 -11.82
CA ASN A 12 -6.55 -1.91 -11.51
C ASN A 12 -7.01 -2.51 -10.17
N ARG A 13 -7.74 -3.63 -10.22
CA ARG A 13 -7.87 -4.55 -9.09
C ARG A 13 -6.69 -5.51 -9.10
N ARG A 14 -5.83 -5.46 -8.08
CA ARG A 14 -4.71 -6.40 -7.91
C ARG A 14 -5.04 -7.37 -6.77
N VAL A 15 -4.78 -8.65 -6.96
CA VAL A 15 -5.00 -9.69 -5.95
C VAL A 15 -3.67 -10.40 -5.69
N LEU A 16 -3.25 -10.43 -4.43
CA LEU A 16 -2.12 -11.23 -3.98
C LEU A 16 -2.63 -12.60 -3.54
N HIS A 17 -2.03 -13.66 -4.08
CA HIS A 17 -2.33 -15.04 -3.73
C HIS A 17 -1.24 -15.64 -2.84
N ASP A 18 -1.60 -16.59 -1.98
CA ASP A 18 -0.65 -17.40 -1.21
C ASP A 18 -0.03 -18.52 -2.07
N ALA A 19 0.74 -19.41 -1.44
CA ALA A 19 1.37 -20.55 -2.10
C ALA A 19 0.37 -21.60 -2.63
N ALA A 20 -0.84 -21.66 -2.05
CA ALA A 20 -1.93 -22.53 -2.49
C ALA A 20 -2.80 -21.89 -3.59
N GLY A 21 -2.53 -20.64 -3.96
CA GLY A 21 -3.30 -19.88 -4.94
C GLY A 21 -4.56 -19.22 -4.36
N GLN A 22 -4.74 -19.20 -3.03
CA GLN A 22 -5.86 -18.52 -2.39
C GLN A 22 -5.57 -17.02 -2.24
N PRO A 23 -6.57 -16.14 -2.39
CA PRO A 23 -6.37 -14.71 -2.24
C PRO A 23 -6.08 -14.34 -0.77
N VAL A 24 -4.99 -13.60 -0.55
CA VAL A 24 -4.60 -13.08 0.77
C VAL A 24 -4.98 -11.61 0.92
N ILE A 25 -4.77 -10.83 -0.15
CA ILE A 25 -4.99 -9.37 -0.17
C ILE A 25 -5.58 -8.96 -1.51
N THR A 26 -6.60 -8.11 -1.47
CA THR A 26 -7.12 -7.41 -2.66
C THR A 26 -6.89 -5.91 -2.53
N MET A 27 -6.34 -5.31 -3.58
CA MET A 27 -6.06 -3.88 -3.69
C MET A 27 -6.87 -3.29 -4.84
N GLN A 28 -7.58 -2.19 -4.60
CA GLN A 28 -8.34 -1.47 -5.61
C GLN A 28 -7.89 -0.01 -5.66
N GLU A 29 -7.47 0.43 -6.85
CA GLU A 29 -6.90 1.77 -7.07
C GLU A 29 -7.99 2.80 -7.42
N VAL A 30 -8.00 3.94 -6.72
CA VAL A 30 -8.87 5.08 -7.01
C VAL A 30 -8.03 6.17 -7.70
N MET A 31 -8.43 6.56 -8.91
CA MET A 31 -7.64 7.33 -9.87
C MET A 31 -7.18 8.70 -9.34
N GLN A 32 -5.86 8.92 -9.17
CA GLN A 32 -5.16 10.21 -9.18
C GLN A 32 -3.63 9.98 -9.16
N LEU A 33 -2.82 11.04 -9.35
CA LEU A 33 -1.35 11.05 -9.15
C LEU A 33 -0.93 10.59 -7.72
N LYS A 34 -1.93 10.47 -6.84
CA LYS A 34 -1.94 9.80 -5.54
C LYS A 34 -2.50 8.40 -5.70
N THR A 35 -1.72 7.39 -5.34
CA THR A 35 -2.14 5.98 -5.37
C THR A 35 -2.78 5.64 -4.04
N ASP A 36 -4.05 5.98 -3.89
CA ASP A 36 -4.85 5.58 -2.75
C ASP A 36 -5.50 4.22 -3.03
N MET A 37 -5.43 3.31 -2.06
CA MET A 37 -5.97 1.97 -2.16
C MET A 37 -6.72 1.57 -0.91
N ASP A 38 -7.91 1.03 -1.09
CA ASP A 38 -8.63 0.34 -0.04
C ASP A 38 -8.14 -1.12 0.04
N VAL A 39 -7.72 -1.54 1.24
CA VAL A 39 -7.15 -2.86 1.50
C VAL A 39 -8.16 -3.69 2.29
N PHE A 40 -8.55 -4.82 1.71
CA PHE A 40 -9.48 -5.77 2.32
C PHE A 40 -8.74 -7.07 2.59
N LEU A 41 -8.75 -7.48 3.86
CA LEU A 41 -8.27 -8.79 4.28
C LEU A 41 -9.25 -9.86 3.84
N ALA A 42 -8.78 -11.10 3.68
CA ALA A 42 -9.60 -12.22 3.19
C ALA A 42 -10.87 -12.47 4.03
N GLY A 43 -10.86 -12.15 5.34
CA GLY A 43 -12.03 -12.27 6.21
C GLY A 43 -13.12 -11.22 5.97
N ASN A 44 -12.79 -10.11 5.30
CA ASN A 44 -13.71 -9.01 5.01
C ASN A 44 -14.42 -9.25 3.66
N THR A 45 -15.35 -10.20 3.67
CA THR A 45 -16.04 -10.67 2.47
C THR A 45 -17.09 -9.69 1.93
N THR A 46 -17.64 -8.83 2.78
CA THR A 46 -18.67 -7.85 2.38
C THR A 46 -18.07 -6.62 1.67
N GLN A 47 -16.79 -6.32 1.92
CA GLN A 47 -16.03 -5.22 1.31
C GLN A 47 -16.71 -3.84 1.41
N GLN A 48 -17.55 -3.62 2.44
CA GLN A 48 -18.22 -2.33 2.65
C GLN A 48 -17.32 -1.29 3.31
N VAL A 49 -16.43 -1.72 4.20
CA VAL A 49 -15.44 -0.88 4.90
C VAL A 49 -14.11 -1.61 4.80
N CYS A 50 -13.04 -0.91 4.39
CA CYS A 50 -11.71 -1.52 4.29
C CYS A 50 -11.11 -1.79 5.68
N ASP A 51 -10.24 -2.78 5.77
CA ASP A 51 -9.47 -3.07 6.99
C ASP A 51 -8.35 -2.04 7.16
N PHE A 52 -7.76 -1.62 6.04
CA PHE A 52 -6.77 -0.55 6.00
C PHE A 52 -6.98 0.35 4.78
N LYS A 53 -6.64 1.61 4.95
CA LYS A 53 -6.52 2.55 3.85
C LYS A 53 -5.06 2.87 3.59
N MET A 54 -4.59 2.60 2.38
CA MET A 54 -3.29 3.04 1.92
C MET A 54 -3.46 4.37 1.20
N LYS A 55 -2.64 5.36 1.55
CA LYS A 55 -2.49 6.60 0.79
C LYS A 55 -1.07 6.68 0.28
N GLY A 56 -0.87 6.96 -1.01
CA GLY A 56 0.46 6.95 -1.64
C GLY A 56 0.70 8.15 -2.52
N SER A 57 1.96 8.55 -2.65
CA SER A 57 2.41 9.58 -3.58
C SER A 57 3.49 9.00 -4.49
N TYR A 58 3.19 8.94 -5.79
CA TYR A 58 4.15 8.43 -6.77
C TYR A 58 5.39 9.33 -6.87
N PHE A 59 5.19 10.65 -6.80
CA PHE A 59 6.27 11.64 -6.91
C PHE A 59 7.19 11.60 -5.69
N GLU A 60 6.61 11.57 -4.49
CA GLU A 60 7.36 11.53 -3.24
C GLU A 60 7.90 10.13 -2.92
N ARG A 61 7.46 9.10 -3.66
CA ARG A 61 7.82 7.69 -3.43
C ARG A 61 7.57 7.30 -1.98
N SER A 62 6.41 7.71 -1.46
CA SER A 62 5.98 7.50 -0.09
C SER A 62 4.59 6.83 -0.05
N CYS A 63 4.33 6.07 1.01
CA CYS A 63 2.98 5.60 1.31
C CYS A 63 2.72 5.53 2.82
N ALA A 64 1.48 5.72 3.22
CA ALA A 64 1.02 5.63 4.60
C ALA A 64 -0.20 4.70 4.69
N PHE A 65 -0.27 3.92 5.77
CA PHE A 65 -1.33 2.97 6.05
C PHE A 65 -2.13 3.44 7.27
N TYR A 66 -3.45 3.45 7.13
CA TYR A 66 -4.40 3.88 8.13
C TYR A 66 -5.34 2.74 8.49
N LEU A 67 -5.83 2.71 9.73
CA LEU A 67 -6.81 1.71 10.19
C LEU A 67 -8.19 2.02 9.61
N GLY A 68 -8.71 1.14 8.75
CA GLY A 68 -9.93 1.34 7.98
C GLY A 68 -10.05 2.74 7.37
N ASN A 69 -11.17 3.41 7.58
CA ASN A 69 -11.41 4.79 7.15
C ASN A 69 -11.05 5.85 8.21
N SER A 70 -10.38 5.47 9.30
CA SER A 70 -9.95 6.42 10.33
C SER A 70 -8.68 7.18 9.93
N ASP A 71 -8.32 8.19 10.71
CA ASP A 71 -7.06 8.91 10.58
C ASP A 71 -5.92 8.30 11.42
N ILE A 72 -6.13 7.11 12.00
CA ILE A 72 -5.11 6.40 12.79
C ILE A 72 -4.09 5.78 11.83
N MET A 73 -2.93 6.42 11.69
CA MET A 73 -1.79 5.91 10.93
C MET A 73 -1.09 4.77 11.70
N ILE A 74 -1.00 3.60 11.09
CA ILE A 74 -0.38 2.41 11.70
C ILE A 74 1.02 2.12 11.14
N ALA A 75 1.29 2.60 9.93
CA ALA A 75 2.61 2.47 9.31
C ALA A 75 2.83 3.54 8.23
N ARG A 76 4.09 3.85 7.97
CA ARG A 76 4.50 4.72 6.86
C ARG A 76 5.79 4.22 6.24
N MET A 77 5.86 4.33 4.91
CA MET A 77 7.06 4.07 4.12
C MET A 77 7.46 5.36 3.40
N ASP A 78 8.74 5.72 3.49
CA ASP A 78 9.30 6.87 2.78
C ASP A 78 10.59 6.46 2.06
N ARG A 79 10.80 6.98 0.84
CA ARG A 79 12.08 6.84 0.15
C ARG A 79 13.15 7.65 0.89
N LYS A 80 14.27 7.00 1.19
CA LYS A 80 15.44 7.63 1.79
C LYS A 80 16.36 8.17 0.68
N TYR A 81 16.41 9.49 0.55
CA TYR A 81 17.32 10.17 -0.36
C TYR A 81 18.72 10.25 0.26
N THR A 82 19.66 9.45 -0.25
CA THR A 82 21.09 9.61 0.03
C THR A 82 21.81 9.87 -1.29
N VAL A 83 22.86 10.70 -1.27
CA VAL A 83 23.62 11.07 -2.48
C VAL A 83 24.14 9.83 -3.22
N SER A 84 24.64 8.84 -2.47
CA SER A 84 25.09 7.55 -3.01
C SER A 84 23.96 6.75 -3.65
N ASN A 85 22.77 6.71 -3.06
CA ASN A 85 21.63 5.98 -3.62
C ASN A 85 21.14 6.60 -4.94
N VAL A 86 21.09 7.94 -5.00
CA VAL A 86 20.67 8.66 -6.20
C VAL A 86 21.68 8.45 -7.34
N MET A 87 22.98 8.58 -7.07
CA MET A 87 24.02 8.39 -8.10
C MET A 87 24.15 6.94 -8.58
N LEU A 88 23.95 5.96 -7.69
CA LEU A 88 24.05 4.53 -8.04
C LEU A 88 22.73 3.94 -8.56
N GLY A 89 21.67 4.74 -8.69
CA GLY A 89 20.35 4.25 -9.09
C GLY A 89 19.74 3.24 -8.11
N LYS A 90 20.16 3.26 -6.84
CA LYS A 90 19.69 2.34 -5.80
C LYS A 90 18.55 2.99 -5.02
N ASP A 91 17.43 2.29 -4.91
CA ASP A 91 16.34 2.72 -4.03
C ASP A 91 16.54 2.18 -2.61
N THR A 92 16.26 3.01 -1.61
CA THR A 92 16.19 2.61 -0.21
C THR A 92 14.94 3.23 0.39
N PHE A 93 14.19 2.41 1.12
CA PHE A 93 12.96 2.82 1.77
C PHE A 93 13.10 2.60 3.27
N CYS A 94 12.55 3.52 4.06
CA CYS A 94 12.40 3.37 5.50
C CYS A 94 10.95 3.06 5.80
N VAL A 95 10.70 2.03 6.62
CA VAL A 95 9.36 1.69 7.11
C VAL A 95 9.32 1.99 8.60
N THR A 96 8.34 2.79 9.01
CA THR A 96 8.01 3.04 10.42
C THR A 96 6.68 2.36 10.73
N VAL A 97 6.64 1.57 11.79
CA VAL A 97 5.42 0.95 12.32
C VAL A 97 5.10 1.62 13.65
N PHE A 98 3.88 2.13 13.78
CA PHE A 98 3.45 2.83 14.98
C PHE A 98 2.73 1.85 15.93
N PRO A 99 3.03 1.87 17.24
CA PRO A 99 2.26 1.10 18.20
C PRO A 99 0.82 1.63 18.22
N GLN A 100 -0.16 0.72 18.22
CA GLN A 100 -1.53 1.12 18.50
C GLN A 100 -1.64 1.43 19.98
N VAL A 101 -1.94 2.68 20.33
CA VAL A 101 -2.34 3.01 21.69
C VAL A 101 -3.79 2.58 21.82
N SER A 102 -4.01 1.39 22.38
CA SER A 102 -5.33 0.99 22.86
C SER A 102 -5.72 1.94 24.00
N GLY A 103 -6.60 2.88 23.71
CA GLY A 103 -7.33 3.66 24.72
C GLY A 103 -8.62 2.97 25.09
#